data_AF-A0A9P1G9P2-F1
#
_entry.id   AF-A0A9P1G9P2-F1
#
_cell.length_a   1.000
_cell.length_b   1.000
_cell.length_c   1.000
_cell.angle_alpha   90.00
_cell.angle_beta   90.00
_cell.angle_gamma   90.00
#
_symmetry.space_group_name_H-M   'P 1'
#
loop_
_entity.id
_entity.type
_entity.pdbx_description
1 polymer ?
#
loop_
_entity_poly.entity_id
_entity_poly.type
_entity_poly.pdbx_seq_one_letter_code
_entity_poly.pdbx_strand_id
1 'polypeptide(L)'
;MVVADVNLQQPQGERSDELLEKYRCIITRLRLDIRFLIHSLAEFSEPPETDEWEPLAAEAERQLQDFAAMAMKERLPSVATIVSMLNLRDSLLMAMIDSILYWQAVLHLELRRETPPEGMARLQEQVKMMATKMDKLPELYVLPHFPKVTDCGPYTYDKSQHAMGNDVVSEPSTLPGRFRTLFIEMHSMEKHLRRMKFGASVKWKPNSHVRSEDLRKEITVLFDKFSKLDHELQTSKAQRHTPWDQRIEQLNTKIQEKELTHSQLLHSKHKLESELTFLRADHNNVQKELQELKERNQKVTNENLPRLEKIKVLLKETWSEVDSLTADAAMLSAMFRQQVVEYESAVTVRDAVFSELSKVQNELREKNTKTVYKEKELQKKETLYQRTVDARRDILESYQRQKTAIKEVEERHEIQNEVWLDLQAEAEQRDDYIKDLRWANLVACYWSN
;
A
#
# COMPACT_ATOMS: atom_id res chain seq x y z
N MET A 1 -10.93 -106.38 5.55
CA MET A 1 -10.64 -105.30 6.51
C MET A 1 -9.72 -104.32 5.82
N VAL A 2 -10.28 -103.21 5.32
CA VAL A 2 -9.52 -102.13 4.67
C VAL A 2 -9.32 -101.06 5.73
N VAL A 3 -8.06 -100.86 6.14
CA VAL A 3 -7.66 -99.72 6.96
C VAL A 3 -7.64 -98.52 6.03
N ALA A 4 -8.56 -97.58 6.24
CA ALA A 4 -8.59 -96.32 5.52
C ALA A 4 -7.52 -95.40 6.12
N ASP A 5 -6.46 -95.14 5.36
CA ASP A 5 -5.53 -94.05 5.59
C ASP A 5 -6.29 -92.73 5.49
N VAL A 6 -6.59 -92.15 6.65
CA VAL A 6 -7.12 -90.78 6.75
C VAL A 6 -5.96 -89.82 6.48
N ASN A 7 -5.90 -89.39 5.23
CA ASN A 7 -4.97 -88.40 4.72
C ASN A 7 -5.30 -87.02 5.32
N LEU A 8 -4.75 -86.72 6.51
CA LEU A 8 -4.81 -85.42 7.19
C LEU A 8 -3.80 -84.44 6.56
N GLN A 9 -3.95 -84.16 5.27
CA GLN A 9 -3.35 -82.98 4.66
C GLN A 9 -4.31 -81.81 4.87
N GLN A 10 -4.21 -81.14 6.02
CA GLN A 10 -4.80 -79.80 6.14
C GLN A 10 -4.15 -78.89 5.08
N PRO A 11 -4.92 -78.08 4.35
CA PRO A 11 -4.39 -77.19 3.32
C PRO A 11 -3.41 -76.20 3.99
N GLN A 12 -2.12 -76.34 3.68
CA GLN A 12 -1.06 -75.49 4.23
C GLN A 12 -1.28 -73.99 3.94
N GLY A 13 -2.10 -73.65 2.94
CA GLY A 13 -2.49 -72.28 2.62
C GLY A 13 -3.34 -71.59 3.69
N GLU A 14 -4.33 -72.28 4.27
CA GLU A 14 -5.26 -71.65 5.24
C GLU A 14 -4.55 -71.23 6.54
N ARG A 15 -3.58 -72.04 7.00
CA ARG A 15 -2.78 -71.70 8.19
C ARG A 15 -1.83 -70.52 7.96
N SER A 16 -1.34 -70.35 6.73
CA SER A 16 -0.44 -69.23 6.39
C SER A 16 -1.20 -67.90 6.42
N ASP A 17 -2.41 -67.88 5.88
CA ASP A 17 -3.26 -66.68 5.87
C ASP A 17 -3.73 -66.30 7.28
N GLU A 18 -4.06 -67.28 8.13
CA GLU A 18 -4.41 -67.04 9.54
C GLU A 18 -3.26 -66.41 10.34
N LEU A 19 -2.02 -66.89 10.13
CA LEU A 19 -0.83 -66.34 10.79
C LEU A 19 -0.53 -64.92 10.33
N LEU A 20 -0.67 -64.64 9.03
CA LEU A 20 -0.51 -63.29 8.49
C LEU A 20 -1.55 -62.33 9.06
N GLU A 21 -2.80 -62.77 9.21
CA GLU A 21 -3.85 -61.93 9.80
C GLU A 21 -3.60 -61.64 11.29
N LYS A 22 -3.19 -62.65 12.05
CA LYS A 22 -2.77 -62.46 13.46
C LYS A 22 -1.58 -61.50 13.57
N TYR A 23 -0.59 -61.64 12.69
CA TYR A 23 0.56 -60.74 12.63
C TYR A 23 0.14 -59.29 12.35
N ARG A 24 -0.72 -59.07 11.34
CA ARG A 24 -1.27 -57.74 11.01
C ARG A 24 -2.06 -57.14 12.18
N CYS A 25 -2.85 -57.96 12.87
CA CYS A 25 -3.59 -57.55 14.06
C CYS A 25 -2.64 -57.08 15.18
N ILE A 26 -1.57 -57.82 15.45
CA ILE A 26 -0.54 -57.45 16.45
C ILE A 26 0.15 -56.13 16.08
N ILE A 27 0.61 -55.99 14.83
CA ILE A 27 1.26 -54.75 14.36
C ILE A 27 0.31 -53.56 14.46
N THR A 28 -0.95 -53.73 14.04
CA THR A 28 -1.97 -52.68 14.14
C THR A 28 -2.22 -52.27 15.58
N ARG A 29 -2.31 -53.24 16.50
CA ARG A 29 -2.51 -52.98 17.93
C ARG A 29 -1.32 -52.25 18.54
N LEU A 30 -0.10 -52.70 18.26
CA LEU A 30 1.12 -52.05 18.75
C LEU A 30 1.24 -50.61 18.24
N ARG A 31 0.88 -50.36 16.97
CA ARG A 31 0.86 -49.00 16.42
C ARG A 31 -0.10 -48.09 17.19
N LEU A 32 -1.30 -48.57 17.49
CA LEU A 32 -2.28 -47.80 18.28
C LEU A 32 -1.78 -47.53 19.70
N ASP A 33 -1.19 -48.54 20.36
CA ASP A 33 -0.63 -48.39 21.71
C ASP A 33 0.53 -47.39 21.73
N ILE A 34 1.46 -47.47 20.77
CA ILE A 34 2.60 -46.54 20.65
C ILE A 34 2.10 -45.12 20.38
N ARG A 35 1.14 -44.96 19.46
CA ARG A 35 0.56 -43.65 19.16
C ARG A 35 -0.11 -43.05 20.40
N PHE A 36 -0.89 -43.84 21.13
CA PHE A 36 -1.48 -43.41 22.40
C PHE A 36 -0.41 -42.97 23.41
N LEU A 37 0.67 -43.74 23.56
CA LEU A 37 1.76 -43.41 24.48
C LEU A 37 2.48 -42.11 24.09
N ILE A 38 2.75 -41.87 22.81
CA ILE A 38 3.38 -40.62 22.33
C ILE A 38 2.51 -39.41 22.67
N HIS A 39 1.20 -39.49 22.40
CA HIS A 39 0.28 -38.39 22.70
C HIS A 39 0.16 -38.16 24.21
N SER A 40 0.11 -39.24 24.99
CA SER A 40 0.05 -39.15 26.46
C SER A 40 1.33 -38.54 27.02
N LEU A 41 2.50 -38.92 26.49
CA LEU A 41 3.80 -38.45 26.96
C LEU A 41 3.96 -36.93 26.84
N ALA A 42 3.37 -36.32 25.80
CA ALA A 42 3.34 -34.88 25.61
C ALA A 42 2.58 -34.11 26.71
N GLU A 43 1.67 -34.77 27.44
CA GLU A 43 0.96 -34.18 28.58
C GLU A 43 1.80 -34.18 29.86
N PHE A 44 2.80 -35.08 29.97
CA PHE A 44 3.55 -35.31 31.22
C PHE A 44 5.01 -34.87 31.15
N SER A 45 5.54 -34.61 29.94
CA SER A 45 6.96 -34.35 29.73
C SER A 45 7.22 -33.27 28.69
N GLU A 46 8.39 -32.66 28.81
CA GLU A 46 8.98 -31.79 27.80
C GLU A 46 9.83 -32.63 26.82
N PRO A 47 9.81 -32.28 25.53
CA PRO A 47 10.62 -32.96 24.52
C PRO A 47 12.12 -32.70 24.75
N PRO A 48 13.01 -33.59 24.28
CA PRO A 48 14.46 -33.35 24.35
C PRO A 48 14.88 -32.12 23.51
N GLU A 49 15.90 -31.41 23.97
CA GLU A 49 16.71 -30.42 23.20
C GLU A 49 15.95 -29.49 22.22
N THR A 50 15.11 -28.57 22.72
CA THR A 50 14.37 -27.53 21.94
C THR A 50 13.46 -28.03 20.82
N ASP A 51 13.35 -29.34 20.62
CA ASP A 51 12.43 -29.91 19.64
C ASP A 51 10.98 -29.69 20.07
N GLU A 52 10.07 -29.63 19.11
CA GLU A 52 8.63 -29.65 19.40
C GLU A 52 8.12 -31.10 19.40
N TRP A 53 7.07 -31.39 20.17
CA TRP A 53 6.44 -32.71 20.21
C TRP A 53 5.91 -33.19 18.85
N GLU A 54 5.44 -32.27 18.01
CA GLU A 54 4.83 -32.58 16.72
C GLU A 54 5.82 -33.19 15.73
N PRO A 55 7.03 -32.63 15.50
CA PRO A 55 8.09 -33.28 14.73
C PRO A 55 8.46 -34.68 15.21
N LEU A 56 8.61 -34.89 16.53
CA LEU A 56 8.97 -36.18 17.10
C LEU A 56 7.86 -37.23 16.92
N ALA A 57 6.61 -36.81 17.12
CA ALA A 57 5.45 -37.66 16.88
C ALA A 57 5.28 -38.00 15.39
N ALA A 58 5.53 -37.05 14.49
CA ALA A 58 5.48 -37.25 13.04
C ALA A 58 6.56 -38.23 12.58
N GLU A 59 7.79 -38.11 13.10
CA GLU A 59 8.88 -39.02 12.79
C GLU A 59 8.60 -40.44 13.32
N ALA A 60 8.09 -40.56 14.55
CA ALA A 60 7.68 -41.86 15.09
C ALA A 60 6.55 -42.49 14.28
N GLU A 61 5.52 -41.72 13.89
CA GLU A 61 4.43 -42.20 13.05
C GLU A 61 4.93 -42.63 11.66
N ARG A 62 5.87 -41.87 11.07
CA ARG A 62 6.53 -42.24 9.82
C ARG A 62 7.26 -43.57 9.95
N GLN A 63 8.06 -43.75 11.01
CA GLN A 63 8.72 -45.03 11.28
C GLN A 63 7.69 -46.17 11.46
N LEU A 64 6.62 -45.96 12.22
CA LEU A 64 5.57 -46.97 12.39
C LEU A 64 4.88 -47.34 11.07
N GLN A 65 4.68 -46.36 10.18
CA GLN A 65 4.12 -46.60 8.85
C GLN A 65 5.09 -47.38 7.97
N ASP A 66 6.39 -47.07 8.01
CA ASP A 66 7.43 -47.80 7.27
C ASP A 66 7.50 -49.26 7.75
N PHE A 67 7.47 -49.50 9.06
CA PHE A 67 7.41 -50.86 9.64
C PHE A 67 6.12 -51.61 9.31
N ALA A 68 4.97 -50.94 9.35
CA ALA A 68 3.71 -51.53 8.91
C ALA A 68 3.73 -51.88 7.41
N ALA A 69 4.29 -51.02 6.57
CA ALA A 69 4.41 -51.27 5.14
C ALA A 69 5.37 -52.42 4.84
N MET A 70 6.50 -52.52 5.55
CA MET A 70 7.40 -53.68 5.47
C MET A 70 6.68 -54.97 5.89
N ALA A 71 5.99 -54.94 7.04
CA ALA A 71 5.18 -56.05 7.54
C ALA A 71 4.09 -56.51 6.56
N MET A 72 3.50 -55.59 5.77
CA MET A 72 2.47 -55.93 4.77
C MET A 72 3.05 -56.45 3.45
N LYS A 73 4.31 -56.12 3.13
CA LYS A 73 5.01 -56.56 1.90
C LYS A 73 5.68 -57.93 2.07
N GLU A 74 6.07 -58.27 3.28
CA GLU A 74 6.70 -59.57 3.56
C GLU A 74 5.71 -60.71 3.37
N ARG A 75 6.14 -61.76 2.65
CA ARG A 75 5.35 -63.00 2.49
C ARG A 75 5.29 -63.82 3.78
N LEU A 76 6.19 -63.56 4.73
CA LEU A 76 6.31 -64.25 6.01
C LEU A 76 6.40 -63.22 7.14
N PRO A 77 5.70 -63.43 8.28
CA PRO A 77 5.80 -62.56 9.45
C PRO A 77 7.25 -62.38 9.96
N SER A 78 7.77 -61.15 9.96
CA SER A 78 9.07 -60.86 10.59
C SER A 78 8.92 -60.61 12.09
N VAL A 79 9.53 -61.48 12.89
CA VAL A 79 9.60 -61.33 14.36
C VAL A 79 10.37 -60.05 14.74
N ALA A 80 11.35 -59.64 13.95
CA ALA A 80 12.16 -58.45 14.23
C ALA A 80 11.33 -57.17 14.29
N THR A 81 10.34 -57.03 13.40
CA THR A 81 9.41 -55.89 13.38
C THR A 81 8.60 -55.82 14.68
N ILE A 82 8.06 -56.94 15.14
CA ILE A 82 7.31 -57.00 16.41
C ILE A 82 8.23 -56.64 17.58
N VAL A 83 9.45 -57.19 17.61
CA VAL A 83 10.44 -56.93 18.66
C VAL A 83 10.77 -55.44 18.76
N SER A 84 11.07 -54.78 17.62
CA SER A 84 11.35 -53.34 17.59
C SER A 84 10.17 -52.50 18.07
N MET A 85 8.94 -52.84 17.68
CA MET A 85 7.75 -52.14 18.15
C MET A 85 7.47 -52.37 19.64
N LEU A 86 7.70 -53.57 20.16
CA LEU A 86 7.58 -53.86 21.59
C LEU A 86 8.62 -53.10 22.42
N ASN A 87 9.87 -53.03 21.96
CA ASN A 87 10.92 -52.26 22.62
C ASN A 87 10.58 -50.76 22.63
N LEU A 88 10.08 -50.20 21.52
CA LEU A 88 9.65 -48.82 21.47
C LEU A 88 8.48 -48.56 22.44
N ARG A 89 7.46 -49.42 22.42
CA ARG A 89 6.30 -49.33 23.33
C ARG A 89 6.77 -49.31 24.79
N ASP A 90 7.60 -50.25 25.19
CA ASP A 90 8.07 -50.36 26.57
C ASP A 90 8.96 -49.17 26.95
N SER A 91 9.78 -48.66 26.03
CA SER A 91 10.62 -47.47 26.26
C SER A 91 9.79 -46.19 26.43
N LEU A 92 8.74 -46.00 25.62
CA LEU A 92 7.80 -44.88 25.78
C LEU A 92 7.02 -44.99 27.09
N LEU A 93 6.58 -46.19 27.44
CA LEU A 93 5.89 -46.45 28.70
C LEU A 93 6.81 -46.19 29.91
N MET A 94 8.09 -46.56 29.82
CA MET A 94 9.11 -46.22 30.82
C MET A 94 9.30 -44.72 30.96
N ALA A 95 9.43 -43.99 29.83
CA ALA A 95 9.54 -42.54 29.83
C ALA A 95 8.33 -41.86 30.47
N MET A 96 7.13 -42.36 30.20
CA MET A 96 5.90 -41.86 30.82
C MET A 96 5.86 -42.11 32.32
N ILE A 97 6.26 -43.31 32.77
CA ILE A 97 6.36 -43.62 34.20
C ILE A 97 7.39 -42.72 34.87
N ASP A 98 8.58 -42.55 34.28
CA ASP A 98 9.62 -41.67 34.82
C ASP A 98 9.15 -40.21 34.90
N SER A 99 8.33 -39.75 33.94
CA SER A 99 7.73 -38.41 33.94
C SER A 99 6.73 -38.22 35.10
N ILE A 100 5.86 -39.21 35.33
CA ILE A 100 4.92 -39.19 36.46
C ILE A 100 5.68 -39.24 37.79
N LEU A 101 6.71 -40.08 37.86
CA LEU A 101 7.55 -40.20 39.04
C LEU A 101 8.36 -38.91 39.29
N TYR A 102 8.80 -38.19 38.26
CA TYR A 102 9.44 -36.88 38.41
C TYR A 102 8.51 -35.88 39.12
N TRP A 103 7.25 -35.76 38.69
CA TRP A 103 6.28 -34.88 39.35
C TRP A 103 6.13 -35.23 40.84
N GLN A 104 6.09 -36.53 41.14
CA GLN A 104 6.04 -37.01 42.52
C GLN A 104 7.31 -36.63 43.29
N ALA A 105 8.50 -36.73 42.68
CA ALA A 105 9.76 -36.33 43.30
C ALA A 105 9.83 -34.82 43.58
N VAL A 106 9.34 -33.98 42.65
CA VAL A 106 9.18 -32.52 42.85
C VAL A 106 8.27 -32.25 44.05
N LEU A 107 7.10 -32.89 44.10
CA LEU A 107 6.16 -32.77 45.22
C LEU A 107 6.78 -33.22 46.55
N HIS A 108 7.56 -34.30 46.57
CA HIS A 108 8.28 -34.75 47.77
C HIS A 108 9.28 -33.69 48.27
N LEU A 109 10.00 -33.03 47.34
CA LEU A 109 10.93 -31.95 47.69
C LEU A 109 10.20 -30.74 48.26
N GLU A 110 9.12 -30.30 47.62
CA GLU A 110 8.30 -29.17 48.09
C GLU A 110 7.66 -29.42 49.47
N LEU A 111 7.19 -30.65 49.70
CA LEU A 111 6.62 -31.08 50.97
C LEU A 111 7.66 -31.46 52.03
N ARG A 112 8.97 -31.40 51.70
CA ARG A 112 10.10 -31.76 52.58
C ARG A 112 9.96 -33.15 53.22
N ARG A 113 9.58 -34.16 52.44
CA ARG A 113 9.45 -35.53 52.93
C ARG A 113 10.83 -36.17 53.11
N GLU A 114 11.03 -36.85 54.24
CA GLU A 114 12.37 -37.23 54.73
C GLU A 114 13.04 -38.39 53.97
N THR A 115 12.29 -39.32 53.36
CA THR A 115 12.88 -40.44 52.62
C THR A 115 11.98 -40.92 51.46
N PRO A 116 12.43 -40.84 50.19
CA PRO A 116 11.73 -41.50 49.09
C PRO A 116 11.96 -43.02 49.14
N PRO A 117 11.10 -43.84 48.51
CA PRO A 117 11.43 -45.25 48.29
C PRO A 117 12.66 -45.40 47.39
N GLU A 118 13.34 -46.54 47.49
CA GLU A 118 14.60 -46.84 46.80
C GLU A 118 14.51 -46.62 45.27
N GLY A 119 13.39 -47.03 44.64
CA GLY A 119 13.15 -46.84 43.20
C GLY A 119 12.99 -45.37 42.75
N MET A 120 12.82 -44.45 43.69
CA MET A 120 12.68 -43.00 43.45
C MET A 120 13.94 -42.20 43.78
N ALA A 121 14.94 -42.82 44.42
CA ALA A 121 16.12 -42.12 44.89
C ALA A 121 16.87 -41.39 43.76
N ARG A 122 17.00 -42.02 42.59
CA ARG A 122 17.65 -41.43 41.42
C ARG A 122 16.93 -40.17 40.92
N LEU A 123 15.60 -40.23 40.78
CA LEU A 123 14.80 -39.09 40.31
C LEU A 123 14.79 -37.96 41.36
N GLN A 124 14.71 -38.31 42.64
CA GLN A 124 14.77 -37.30 43.70
C GLN A 124 16.13 -36.58 43.73
N GLU A 125 17.22 -37.32 43.55
CA GLU A 125 18.56 -36.72 43.47
C GLU A 125 18.70 -35.81 42.24
N GLN A 126 18.16 -36.25 41.10
CA GLN A 126 18.10 -35.42 39.89
C GLN A 126 17.32 -34.12 40.13
N VAL A 127 16.15 -34.17 40.76
CA VAL A 127 15.35 -32.99 41.13
C VAL A 127 16.12 -32.09 42.09
N LYS A 128 16.77 -32.64 43.12
CA LYS A 128 17.60 -31.87 44.06
C LYS A 128 18.75 -31.16 43.34
N MET A 129 19.44 -31.85 42.44
CA MET A 129 20.51 -31.26 41.62
C MET A 129 19.99 -30.18 40.65
N MET A 130 18.76 -30.30 40.13
CA MET A 130 18.15 -29.25 39.32
C MET A 130 17.78 -28.04 40.18
N ALA A 131 17.21 -28.25 41.37
CA ALA A 131 16.82 -27.19 42.30
C ALA A 131 18.01 -26.37 42.82
N THR A 132 19.22 -26.94 42.85
CA THR A 132 20.43 -26.18 43.21
C THR A 132 21.01 -25.36 42.06
N LYS A 133 20.64 -25.68 40.81
CA LYS A 133 21.15 -25.02 39.60
C LYS A 133 20.16 -24.02 39.00
N MET A 134 18.87 -24.17 39.27
CA MET A 134 17.79 -23.38 38.67
C MET A 134 16.96 -22.70 39.77
N ASP A 135 16.59 -21.43 39.57
CA ASP A 135 15.72 -20.68 40.49
C ASP A 135 14.32 -21.31 40.63
N LYS A 136 13.87 -22.00 39.58
CA LYS A 136 12.60 -22.74 39.55
C LYS A 136 12.83 -24.09 38.87
N LEU A 137 12.25 -25.13 39.45
CA LEU A 137 12.20 -26.45 38.82
C LEU A 137 11.28 -26.41 37.60
N PRO A 138 11.62 -27.15 36.53
CA PRO A 138 10.71 -27.38 35.42
C PRO A 138 9.36 -27.95 35.89
N GLU A 139 8.26 -27.47 35.30
CA GLU A 139 6.93 -28.00 35.60
C GLU A 139 6.76 -29.43 35.06
N LEU A 140 7.45 -29.74 33.95
CA LEU A 140 7.41 -31.02 33.27
C LEU A 140 8.79 -31.69 33.28
N TYR A 141 8.81 -33.03 33.21
CA TYR A 141 10.05 -33.77 33.10
C TYR A 141 10.64 -33.59 31.70
N VAL A 142 11.85 -33.05 31.59
CA VAL A 142 12.56 -32.96 30.31
C VAL A 142 13.14 -34.34 29.97
N LEU A 143 12.67 -34.93 28.87
CA LEU A 143 13.19 -36.22 28.43
C LEU A 143 14.67 -36.10 28.03
N PRO A 144 15.54 -37.01 28.50
CA PRO A 144 16.95 -36.99 28.11
C PRO A 144 17.15 -37.39 26.64
N HIS A 145 16.30 -38.27 26.13
CA HIS A 145 16.26 -38.66 24.73
C HIS A 145 14.85 -39.16 24.39
N PHE A 146 14.42 -38.98 23.15
CA PHE A 146 13.17 -39.56 22.65
C PHE A 146 13.42 -41.00 22.17
N PRO A 147 12.67 -42.02 22.66
CA PRO A 147 12.84 -43.40 22.23
C PRO A 147 12.60 -43.60 20.73
N LYS A 148 13.43 -44.40 20.06
CA LYS A 148 13.34 -44.71 18.62
C LYS A 148 13.03 -46.18 18.38
N VAL A 149 12.42 -46.50 17.24
CA VAL A 149 12.10 -47.89 16.86
C VAL A 149 13.37 -48.77 16.73
N THR A 150 14.50 -48.14 16.42
CA THR A 150 15.81 -48.81 16.28
C THR A 150 16.50 -49.10 17.60
N ASP A 151 15.96 -48.62 18.72
CA ASP A 151 16.60 -48.80 20.02
C ASP A 151 16.54 -50.26 20.46
N CYS A 152 17.64 -50.74 21.03
CA CYS A 152 17.70 -52.05 21.63
C CYS A 152 16.93 -52.06 22.95
N GLY A 153 16.20 -53.13 23.23
CA GLY A 153 15.46 -53.30 24.48
C GLY A 153 15.42 -54.75 24.95
N PRO A 154 14.60 -55.07 25.96
CA PRO A 154 14.52 -56.40 26.57
C PRO A 154 14.17 -57.52 25.59
N TYR A 155 13.56 -57.18 24.45
CA TYR A 155 13.19 -58.13 23.41
C TYR A 155 14.24 -58.24 22.28
N THR A 156 15.27 -57.38 22.26
CA THR A 156 16.33 -57.44 21.24
C THR A 156 17.32 -58.55 21.56
N TYR A 157 17.54 -59.42 20.58
CA TYR A 157 18.58 -60.44 20.67
C TYR A 157 19.93 -59.85 20.24
N ASP A 158 20.83 -59.60 21.19
CA ASP A 158 22.19 -59.13 20.91
C ASP A 158 23.19 -60.29 20.91
N LYS A 159 23.65 -60.67 19.72
CA LYS A 159 24.67 -61.72 19.54
C LYS A 159 26.00 -61.39 20.22
N SER A 160 26.33 -60.10 20.37
CA SER A 160 27.61 -59.67 20.92
C SER A 160 27.70 -59.87 22.44
N GLN A 161 26.57 -59.79 23.13
CA GLN A 161 26.46 -60.09 24.57
C GLN A 161 26.44 -61.59 24.87
N HIS A 162 26.38 -62.44 23.84
CA HIS A 162 26.14 -63.88 23.95
C HIS A 162 27.36 -64.69 23.48
N ALA A 163 28.55 -64.25 23.89
CA ALA A 163 29.78 -64.98 23.66
C ALA A 163 29.83 -66.25 24.54
N MET A 164 29.65 -67.40 23.90
CA MET A 164 29.94 -68.77 24.37
C MET A 164 29.24 -69.26 25.66
N GLY A 165 28.15 -70.00 25.48
CA GLY A 165 27.90 -71.21 26.28
C GLY A 165 27.18 -71.07 27.63
N ASN A 166 26.81 -69.87 28.08
CA ASN A 166 25.97 -69.71 29.25
C ASN A 166 24.48 -69.65 28.87
N ASP A 167 23.65 -70.37 29.64
CA ASP A 167 22.20 -70.46 29.46
C ASP A 167 21.56 -69.08 29.30
N VAL A 168 20.66 -69.00 28.32
CA VAL A 168 19.96 -67.79 27.87
C VAL A 168 19.05 -67.27 28.98
N VAL A 169 19.57 -66.39 29.84
CA VAL A 169 18.75 -65.58 30.74
C VAL A 169 18.65 -64.20 30.10
N SER A 170 17.58 -63.96 29.33
CA SER A 170 17.22 -62.61 28.87
C SER A 170 17.18 -61.68 30.07
N GLU A 171 17.84 -60.52 29.98
CA GLU A 171 17.79 -59.53 31.06
C GLU A 171 16.32 -59.18 31.33
N PRO A 172 15.86 -59.30 32.59
CA PRO A 172 14.48 -59.01 32.91
C PRO A 172 14.19 -57.54 32.60
N SER A 173 13.10 -57.27 31.88
CA SER A 173 12.64 -55.92 31.62
C SER A 173 12.60 -55.12 32.93
N THR A 174 13.08 -53.88 32.91
CA THR A 174 13.05 -52.99 34.08
C THR A 174 11.64 -52.42 34.33
N LEU A 175 10.73 -52.59 33.36
CA LEU A 175 9.37 -52.07 33.36
C LEU A 175 8.51 -52.54 34.55
N PRO A 176 8.46 -53.85 34.92
CA PRO A 176 7.74 -54.28 36.12
C PRO A 176 8.25 -53.62 37.41
N GLY A 177 9.57 -53.38 37.51
CA GLY A 177 10.17 -52.68 38.65
C GLY A 177 9.73 -51.21 38.72
N ARG A 178 9.64 -50.53 37.57
CA ARG A 178 9.12 -49.16 37.50
C ARG A 178 7.64 -49.07 37.81
N PHE A 179 6.82 -49.99 37.29
CA PHE A 179 5.40 -50.08 37.65
C PHE A 179 5.21 -50.29 39.14
N ARG A 180 5.96 -51.20 39.74
CA ARG A 180 5.93 -51.41 41.20
C ARG A 180 6.24 -50.12 41.95
N THR A 181 7.26 -49.38 41.52
CA THR A 181 7.64 -48.09 42.12
C THR A 181 6.50 -47.07 41.99
N LEU A 182 5.91 -46.94 40.81
CA LEU A 182 4.75 -46.09 40.56
C LEU A 182 3.56 -46.44 41.46
N PHE A 183 3.20 -47.72 41.56
CA PHE A 183 2.08 -48.16 42.40
C PHE A 183 2.33 -47.92 43.89
N ILE A 184 3.55 -48.14 44.37
CA ILE A 184 3.93 -47.82 45.76
C ILE A 184 3.74 -46.32 46.01
N GLU A 185 4.20 -45.48 45.09
CA GLU A 185 4.07 -44.03 45.23
C GLU A 185 2.62 -43.55 45.12
N MET A 186 1.82 -44.07 44.20
CA MET A 186 0.40 -43.77 44.10
C MET A 186 -0.33 -44.12 45.40
N HIS A 187 -0.06 -45.29 45.96
CA HIS A 187 -0.67 -45.73 47.23
C HIS A 187 -0.17 -44.91 48.42
N SER A 188 1.13 -44.58 48.45
CA SER A 188 1.70 -43.65 49.44
C SER A 188 1.01 -42.29 49.36
N MET A 189 0.82 -41.76 48.16
CA MET A 189 0.16 -40.48 47.92
C MET A 189 -1.30 -40.52 48.35
N GLU A 190 -2.03 -41.58 48.02
CA GLU A 190 -3.40 -41.82 48.50
C GLU A 190 -3.47 -41.79 50.04
N LYS A 191 -2.56 -42.49 50.72
CA LYS A 191 -2.46 -42.49 52.18
C LYS A 191 -2.15 -41.11 52.74
N HIS A 192 -1.29 -40.34 52.07
CA HIS A 192 -0.99 -38.97 52.45
C HIS A 192 -2.18 -38.04 52.23
N LEU A 193 -2.90 -38.16 51.10
CA LEU A 193 -4.12 -37.39 50.83
C LEU A 193 -5.20 -37.70 51.86
N ARG A 194 -5.38 -38.97 52.25
CA ARG A 194 -6.32 -39.37 53.33
C ARG A 194 -5.91 -38.82 54.71
N ARG A 195 -4.61 -38.62 54.96
CA ARG A 195 -4.06 -38.09 56.23
C ARG A 195 -3.93 -36.57 56.24
N MET A 196 -3.81 -35.94 55.08
CA MET A 196 -4.05 -34.52 54.95
C MET A 196 -5.49 -34.30 55.41
N LYS A 197 -5.65 -33.53 56.49
CA LYS A 197 -6.98 -33.10 56.91
C LYS A 197 -7.56 -32.34 55.72
N PHE A 198 -8.53 -32.94 55.02
CA PHE A 198 -9.31 -32.22 54.03
C PHE A 198 -10.08 -31.14 54.77
N GLY A 199 -9.66 -29.91 54.49
CA GLY A 199 -10.04 -28.73 55.22
C GLY A 199 -8.90 -27.75 55.03
N ALA A 200 -9.14 -26.70 54.26
CA ALA A 200 -8.28 -25.54 54.35
C ALA A 200 -8.28 -25.14 55.84
N SER A 201 -7.16 -25.30 56.53
CA SER A 201 -6.89 -24.37 57.62
C SER A 201 -6.75 -23.05 56.89
N VAL A 202 -7.87 -22.33 56.81
CA VAL A 202 -7.92 -21.03 56.14
C VAL A 202 -7.00 -20.17 56.98
N LYS A 203 -5.75 -20.03 56.55
CA LYS A 203 -4.88 -18.97 57.03
C LYS A 203 -5.52 -17.68 56.51
N TRP A 204 -6.46 -17.16 57.28
CA TRP A 204 -7.08 -15.88 57.03
C TRP A 204 -5.96 -14.85 56.98
N LYS A 205 -5.72 -14.29 55.79
CA LYS A 205 -4.99 -13.03 55.69
C LYS A 205 -5.92 -12.00 56.35
N PRO A 206 -5.49 -11.25 57.39
CA PRO A 206 -6.38 -10.36 58.15
C PRO A 206 -7.05 -9.24 57.32
N ASN A 207 -6.74 -9.10 56.03
CA ASN A 207 -7.23 -8.03 55.16
C ASN A 207 -8.09 -8.46 53.95
N SER A 208 -8.42 -9.75 53.76
CA SER A 208 -9.38 -10.11 52.71
C SER A 208 -10.82 -10.00 53.25
N HIS A 209 -11.52 -8.93 52.88
CA HIS A 209 -12.97 -8.79 53.12
C HIS A 209 -13.74 -9.85 52.32
N VAL A 210 -13.85 -11.05 52.88
CA VAL A 210 -14.78 -12.08 52.38
C VAL A 210 -16.18 -11.60 52.73
N ARG A 211 -17.01 -11.35 51.71
CA ARG A 211 -18.39 -10.94 51.93
C ARG A 211 -19.15 -12.12 52.54
N SER A 212 -19.96 -11.83 53.57
CA SER A 212 -20.74 -12.86 54.30
C SER A 212 -21.72 -13.65 53.41
N GLU A 213 -22.02 -13.14 52.21
CA GLU A 213 -22.87 -13.81 51.22
C GLU A 213 -22.16 -14.96 50.50
N ASP A 214 -20.86 -14.84 50.22
CA ASP A 214 -20.11 -15.89 49.53
C ASP A 214 -19.88 -17.08 50.46
N LEU A 215 -19.57 -16.80 51.74
CA LEU A 215 -19.53 -17.81 52.79
C LEU A 215 -20.87 -18.52 52.97
N ARG A 216 -21.99 -17.77 52.94
CA ARG A 216 -23.32 -18.36 53.04
C ARG A 216 -23.62 -19.26 51.84
N LYS A 217 -23.31 -18.85 50.62
CA LYS A 217 -23.49 -19.68 49.41
C LYS A 217 -22.70 -20.99 49.49
N GLU A 218 -21.44 -20.91 49.90
CA GLU A 218 -20.57 -22.08 50.00
C GLU A 218 -21.02 -23.04 51.10
N ILE A 219 -21.45 -22.50 52.25
CA ILE A 219 -22.08 -23.29 53.32
C ILE A 219 -23.37 -23.96 52.84
N THR A 220 -24.22 -23.26 52.09
CA THR A 220 -25.46 -23.83 51.52
C THR A 220 -25.16 -24.97 50.54
N VAL A 221 -24.18 -24.80 49.63
CA VAL A 221 -23.78 -25.86 48.69
C VAL A 221 -23.27 -27.10 49.43
N LEU A 222 -22.47 -26.92 50.48
CA LEU A 222 -22.00 -28.02 51.30
C LEU A 222 -23.15 -28.69 52.06
N PHE A 223 -24.07 -27.91 52.62
CA PHE A 223 -25.25 -28.41 53.32
C PHE A 223 -26.16 -29.24 52.41
N ASP A 224 -26.43 -28.77 51.18
CA ASP A 224 -27.22 -29.50 50.19
C ASP A 224 -26.56 -30.83 49.80
N LYS A 225 -25.23 -30.83 49.67
CA LYS A 225 -24.46 -32.04 49.38
C LYS A 225 -24.54 -33.05 50.53
N PHE A 226 -24.40 -32.61 51.77
CA PHE A 226 -24.55 -33.47 52.94
C PHE A 226 -25.98 -34.01 53.07
N SER A 227 -26.99 -33.16 52.82
CA SER A 227 -28.40 -33.57 52.84
C SER A 227 -28.71 -34.65 51.78
N LYS A 228 -28.15 -34.51 50.57
CA LYS A 228 -28.27 -35.54 49.51
C LYS A 228 -27.62 -36.87 49.92
N LEU A 229 -26.40 -36.82 50.47
CA LEU A 229 -25.68 -38.01 50.91
C LEU A 229 -26.39 -38.72 52.07
N ASP A 230 -26.97 -37.97 53.01
CA ASP A 230 -27.76 -38.56 54.09
C ASP A 230 -29.04 -39.20 53.55
N HIS A 231 -29.71 -38.55 52.58
CA HIS A 231 -30.87 -39.14 51.91
C HIS A 231 -30.52 -40.44 51.15
N GLU A 232 -29.40 -40.47 50.43
CA GLU A 232 -28.86 -41.67 49.77
C GLU A 232 -28.54 -42.79 50.78
N LEU A 233 -28.00 -42.44 51.94
CA LEU A 233 -27.72 -43.39 53.00
C LEU A 233 -29.02 -43.98 53.59
N GLN A 234 -30.02 -43.14 53.83
CA GLN A 234 -31.32 -43.58 54.37
C GLN A 234 -32.07 -44.46 53.37
N THR A 235 -32.08 -44.08 52.08
CA THR A 235 -32.65 -44.92 51.02
C THR A 235 -31.89 -46.23 50.87
N SER A 236 -30.56 -46.24 51.00
CA SER A 236 -29.75 -47.47 51.00
C SER A 236 -30.09 -48.39 52.18
N LYS A 237 -30.29 -47.83 53.38
CA LYS A 237 -30.73 -48.60 54.57
C LYS A 237 -32.13 -49.18 54.36
N ALA A 238 -33.08 -48.38 53.87
CA ALA A 238 -34.44 -48.82 53.57
C ALA A 238 -34.45 -49.96 52.52
N GLN A 239 -33.58 -49.87 51.50
CA GLN A 239 -33.42 -50.92 50.48
C GLN A 239 -32.92 -52.26 51.03
N ARG A 240 -32.22 -52.30 52.16
CA ARG A 240 -31.78 -53.56 52.80
C ARG A 240 -32.92 -54.32 53.47
N HIS A 241 -33.99 -53.61 53.84
CA HIS A 241 -35.15 -54.19 54.50
C HIS A 241 -36.32 -54.45 53.52
N THR A 242 -36.16 -54.09 52.24
CA THR A 242 -37.15 -54.39 51.20
C THR A 242 -37.09 -55.88 50.84
N PRO A 243 -38.23 -56.60 50.81
CA PRO A 243 -38.30 -57.98 50.36
C PRO A 243 -37.68 -58.13 48.96
N TRP A 244 -36.98 -59.26 48.72
CA TRP A 244 -36.25 -59.49 47.48
C TRP A 244 -37.13 -59.37 46.23
N ASP A 245 -38.38 -59.84 46.29
CA ASP A 245 -39.32 -59.77 45.15
C ASP A 245 -39.63 -58.32 44.75
N GLN A 246 -39.91 -57.45 45.72
CA GLN A 246 -40.13 -56.01 45.48
C GLN A 246 -38.85 -55.33 44.96
N ARG A 247 -37.68 -55.77 45.42
CA ARG A 247 -36.40 -55.23 44.95
C ARG A 247 -36.12 -55.64 43.50
N ILE A 248 -36.47 -56.87 43.11
CA ILE A 248 -36.38 -57.35 41.73
C ILE A 248 -37.34 -56.56 40.84
N GLU A 249 -38.58 -56.32 41.27
CA GLU A 249 -39.55 -55.52 40.53
C GLU A 249 -39.11 -54.06 40.35
N GLN A 250 -38.55 -53.44 41.40
CA GLN A 250 -37.95 -52.10 41.32
C GLN A 250 -36.71 -52.05 40.42
N LEU A 251 -35.91 -53.11 40.36
CA LEU A 251 -34.78 -53.18 39.44
C LEU A 251 -35.25 -53.38 38.00
N ASN A 252 -36.26 -54.21 37.76
CA ASN A 252 -36.83 -54.43 36.43
C ASN A 252 -37.47 -53.16 35.85
N THR A 253 -38.24 -52.42 36.65
CA THR A 253 -38.79 -51.12 36.25
C THR A 253 -37.68 -50.11 35.91
N LYS A 254 -36.63 -50.03 36.73
CA LYS A 254 -35.45 -49.21 36.42
C LYS A 254 -34.72 -49.65 35.15
N ILE A 255 -34.61 -50.95 34.90
CA ILE A 255 -34.01 -51.48 33.67
C ILE A 255 -34.86 -51.05 32.47
N GLN A 256 -36.18 -51.20 32.51
CA GLN A 256 -37.08 -50.77 31.43
C GLN A 256 -37.01 -49.26 31.18
N GLU A 257 -36.99 -48.44 32.24
CA GLU A 257 -36.79 -46.99 32.12
C GLU A 257 -35.44 -46.67 31.47
N LYS A 258 -34.37 -47.36 31.88
CA LYS A 258 -33.04 -47.17 31.29
C LYS A 258 -32.98 -47.62 29.83
N GLU A 259 -33.62 -48.72 29.46
CA GLU A 259 -33.76 -49.18 28.08
C GLU A 259 -34.52 -48.18 27.21
N LEU A 260 -35.62 -47.61 27.73
CA LEU A 260 -36.36 -46.55 27.04
C LEU A 260 -35.49 -45.31 26.82
N THR A 261 -34.80 -44.84 27.85
CA THR A 261 -33.88 -43.69 27.71
C THR A 261 -32.73 -43.99 26.75
N HIS A 262 -32.20 -45.21 26.76
CA HIS A 262 -31.15 -45.63 25.85
C HIS A 262 -31.64 -45.64 24.39
N SER A 263 -32.85 -46.15 24.15
CA SER A 263 -33.50 -46.11 22.82
C SER A 263 -33.70 -44.68 22.31
N GLN A 264 -34.16 -43.77 23.18
CA GLN A 264 -34.29 -42.34 22.84
C GLN A 264 -32.93 -41.70 22.51
N LEU A 265 -31.90 -42.00 23.29
CA LEU A 265 -30.55 -41.50 23.04
C LEU A 265 -29.97 -42.06 21.73
N LEU A 266 -30.20 -43.33 21.41
CA LEU A 266 -29.81 -43.92 20.12
C LEU A 266 -30.52 -43.25 18.95
N HIS A 267 -31.83 -42.99 19.08
CA HIS A 267 -32.57 -42.27 18.04
C HIS A 267 -32.04 -40.85 17.84
N SER A 268 -31.78 -40.12 18.94
CA SER A 268 -31.17 -38.80 18.89
C SER A 268 -29.77 -38.83 18.27
N LYS A 269 -28.98 -39.86 18.59
CA LYS A 269 -27.64 -40.06 18.01
C LYS A 269 -27.74 -40.24 16.49
N HIS A 270 -28.62 -41.11 16.00
CA HIS A 270 -28.80 -41.31 14.56
C HIS A 270 -29.29 -40.06 13.85
N LYS A 271 -30.16 -39.28 14.48
CA LYS A 271 -30.59 -37.97 13.94
C LYS A 271 -29.39 -37.02 13.79
N LEU A 272 -28.57 -36.88 14.83
CA LEU A 272 -27.37 -36.05 14.79
C LEU A 272 -26.34 -36.56 13.77
N GLU A 273 -26.18 -37.88 13.63
CA GLU A 273 -25.32 -38.48 12.60
C GLU A 273 -25.81 -38.11 11.18
N SER A 274 -27.13 -38.10 10.95
CA SER A 274 -27.72 -37.71 9.67
C SER A 274 -27.60 -36.21 9.39
N GLU A 275 -27.73 -35.36 10.41
CA GLU A 275 -27.49 -33.92 10.28
C GLU A 275 -26.01 -33.64 10.00
N LEU A 276 -25.11 -34.40 10.62
CA LEU A 276 -23.68 -34.28 10.41
C LEU A 276 -23.27 -34.70 9.00
N THR A 277 -23.85 -35.75 8.43
CA THR A 277 -23.60 -36.12 7.03
C THR A 277 -24.17 -35.09 6.06
N PHE A 278 -25.34 -34.52 6.35
CA PHE A 278 -25.92 -33.41 5.59
C PHE A 278 -25.02 -32.17 5.61
N LEU A 279 -24.57 -31.73 6.78
CA LEU A 279 -23.68 -30.59 6.94
C LEU A 279 -22.32 -30.80 6.24
N ARG A 280 -21.80 -32.03 6.22
CA ARG A 280 -20.59 -32.36 5.44
C ARG A 280 -20.81 -32.22 3.94
N ALA A 281 -21.99 -32.63 3.43
CA ALA A 281 -22.33 -32.46 2.03
C ALA A 281 -22.45 -30.97 1.66
N ASP A 282 -23.11 -30.18 2.50
CA ASP A 282 -23.23 -28.72 2.33
C ASP A 282 -21.86 -28.03 2.38
N HIS A 283 -21.00 -28.39 3.32
CA HIS A 283 -19.64 -27.87 3.39
C HIS A 283 -18.85 -28.14 2.11
N ASN A 284 -18.94 -29.37 1.58
CA ASN A 284 -18.29 -29.74 0.32
C ASN A 284 -18.86 -28.96 -0.87
N ASN A 285 -20.18 -28.66 -0.88
CA ASN A 285 -20.80 -27.85 -1.93
C ASN A 285 -20.32 -26.40 -1.87
N VAL A 286 -20.31 -25.77 -0.68
CA VAL A 286 -19.79 -24.41 -0.48
C VAL A 286 -18.31 -24.32 -0.85
N GLN A 287 -17.51 -25.34 -0.54
CA GLN A 287 -16.10 -25.38 -0.90
C GLN A 287 -15.91 -25.40 -2.43
N LYS A 288 -16.75 -26.13 -3.17
CA LYS A 288 -16.75 -26.11 -4.64
C LYS A 288 -17.15 -24.75 -5.20
N GLU A 289 -18.22 -24.14 -4.67
CA GLU A 289 -18.63 -22.79 -5.09
C GLU A 289 -17.55 -21.75 -4.84
N LEU A 290 -16.86 -21.82 -3.69
CA LEU A 290 -15.74 -20.96 -3.37
C LEU A 290 -14.59 -21.13 -4.37
N GLN A 291 -14.29 -22.37 -4.77
CA GLN A 291 -13.27 -22.65 -5.79
C GLN A 291 -13.68 -22.08 -7.15
N GLU A 292 -14.93 -22.27 -7.58
CA GLU A 292 -15.44 -21.69 -8.84
C GLU A 292 -15.39 -20.16 -8.84
N LEU A 293 -15.75 -19.52 -7.71
CA LEU A 293 -15.67 -18.08 -7.56
C LEU A 293 -14.23 -17.57 -7.60
N LYS A 294 -13.27 -18.29 -6.99
CA LYS A 294 -11.85 -17.98 -7.09
C LYS A 294 -11.35 -18.05 -8.53
N GLU A 295 -11.72 -19.09 -9.27
CA GLU A 295 -11.36 -19.25 -10.68
C GLU A 295 -11.98 -18.15 -11.55
N ARG A 296 -13.25 -17.81 -11.33
CA ARG A 296 -13.90 -16.66 -12.01
C ARG A 296 -13.20 -15.35 -11.68
N ASN A 297 -12.89 -15.09 -10.42
CA ASN A 297 -12.20 -13.87 -10.01
C ASN A 297 -10.79 -13.78 -10.61
N GLN A 298 -10.06 -14.90 -10.63
CA GLN A 298 -8.75 -14.99 -11.26
C GLN A 298 -8.83 -14.74 -12.77
N LYS A 299 -9.84 -15.29 -13.45
CA LYS A 299 -10.10 -15.03 -14.87
C LYS A 299 -10.40 -13.55 -15.13
N VAL A 300 -11.30 -12.95 -14.35
CA VAL A 300 -11.64 -11.52 -14.44
C VAL A 300 -10.39 -10.65 -14.19
N THR A 301 -9.58 -11.00 -13.21
CA THR A 301 -8.33 -10.27 -12.91
C THR A 301 -7.35 -10.40 -14.08
N ASN A 302 -7.13 -11.60 -14.61
CA ASN A 302 -6.23 -11.84 -15.73
C ASN A 302 -6.68 -11.16 -17.03
N GLU A 303 -8.00 -11.03 -17.25
CA GLU A 303 -8.54 -10.35 -18.43
C GLU A 303 -8.53 -8.83 -18.29
N ASN A 304 -8.85 -8.31 -17.10
CA ASN A 304 -9.04 -6.87 -16.89
C ASN A 304 -7.75 -6.13 -16.53
N LEU A 305 -6.83 -6.74 -15.79
CA LEU A 305 -5.56 -6.11 -15.41
C LEU A 305 -4.74 -5.62 -16.63
N PRO A 306 -4.50 -6.42 -17.68
CA PRO A 306 -3.78 -5.95 -18.86
C PRO A 306 -4.54 -4.88 -19.64
N ARG A 307 -5.89 -4.87 -19.59
CA ARG A 307 -6.69 -3.79 -20.19
C ARG A 307 -6.52 -2.48 -19.43
N LEU A 308 -6.52 -2.54 -18.09
CA LEU A 308 -6.26 -1.38 -17.24
C LEU A 308 -4.85 -0.84 -17.43
N GLU A 309 -3.85 -1.71 -17.56
CA GLU A 309 -2.48 -1.31 -17.88
C GLU A 309 -2.38 -0.61 -19.25
N LYS A 310 -3.05 -1.14 -20.28
CA LYS A 310 -3.13 -0.47 -21.59
C LYS A 310 -3.80 0.90 -21.50
N ILE A 311 -4.91 1.03 -20.77
CA ILE A 311 -5.58 2.31 -20.54
C ILE A 311 -4.65 3.30 -19.82
N LYS A 312 -3.88 2.84 -18.83
CA LYS A 312 -2.91 3.67 -18.11
C LYS A 312 -1.79 4.18 -19.02
N VAL A 313 -1.29 3.34 -19.93
CA VAL A 313 -0.29 3.74 -20.93
C VAL A 313 -0.88 4.79 -21.88
N LEU A 314 -2.06 4.52 -22.45
CA LEU A 314 -2.74 5.47 -23.34
C LEU A 314 -3.01 6.80 -22.64
N LEU A 315 -3.48 6.79 -21.39
CA LEU A 315 -3.68 8.01 -20.61
C LEU A 315 -2.38 8.79 -20.44
N LYS A 316 -1.26 8.12 -20.16
CA LYS A 316 0.04 8.78 -20.01
C LYS A 316 0.49 9.42 -21.33
N GLU A 317 0.28 8.74 -22.46
CA GLU A 317 0.56 9.29 -23.79
C GLU A 317 -0.33 10.51 -24.08
N THR A 318 -1.64 10.41 -23.86
CA THR A 318 -2.57 11.54 -24.03
C THR A 318 -2.21 12.73 -23.15
N TRP A 319 -1.82 12.51 -21.88
CA TRP A 319 -1.35 13.60 -21.01
C TRP A 319 -0.07 14.26 -21.55
N SER A 320 0.88 13.48 -22.07
CA SER A 320 2.09 14.03 -22.70
C SER A 320 1.76 14.86 -23.95
N GLU A 321 0.78 14.45 -24.75
CA GLU A 321 0.31 15.21 -25.91
C GLU A 321 -0.39 16.50 -25.49
N VAL A 322 -1.23 16.46 -24.45
CA VAL A 322 -1.87 17.64 -23.88
C VAL A 322 -0.84 18.63 -23.34
N ASP A 323 0.20 18.16 -22.67
CA ASP A 323 1.30 19.00 -22.19
C ASP A 323 2.04 19.66 -23.36
N SER A 324 2.30 18.91 -24.44
CA SER A 324 2.90 19.46 -25.67
C SER A 324 2.03 20.54 -26.31
N LEU A 325 0.72 20.28 -26.46
CA LEU A 325 -0.23 21.25 -27.02
C LEU A 325 -0.36 22.49 -26.14
N THR A 326 -0.27 22.32 -24.82
CA THR A 326 -0.29 23.43 -23.87
C THR A 326 0.97 24.29 -24.02
N ALA A 327 2.14 23.67 -24.21
CA ALA A 327 3.38 24.38 -24.50
C ALA A 327 3.31 25.14 -25.84
N ASP A 328 2.76 24.50 -26.89
CA ASP A 328 2.56 25.13 -28.20
C ASP A 328 1.59 26.32 -28.11
N ALA A 329 0.48 26.18 -27.38
CA ALA A 329 -0.47 27.26 -27.15
C ALA A 329 0.17 28.43 -26.38
N ALA A 330 1.00 28.15 -25.38
CA ALA A 330 1.75 29.18 -24.64
C ALA A 330 2.76 29.90 -25.55
N MET A 331 3.48 29.16 -26.40
CA MET A 331 4.41 29.72 -27.38
C MET A 331 3.68 30.61 -28.38
N LEU A 332 2.59 30.14 -28.98
CA LEU A 332 1.77 30.93 -29.91
C LEU A 332 1.20 32.18 -29.23
N SER A 333 0.71 32.07 -27.98
CA SER A 333 0.26 33.23 -27.23
C SER A 333 1.39 34.24 -26.99
N ALA A 334 2.62 33.79 -26.73
CA ALA A 334 3.77 34.68 -26.58
C ALA A 334 4.15 35.36 -27.91
N MET A 335 4.15 34.61 -29.02
CA MET A 335 4.37 35.15 -30.37
C MET A 335 3.33 36.20 -30.73
N PHE A 336 2.05 35.95 -30.45
CA PHE A 336 0.99 36.94 -30.68
C PHE A 336 1.17 38.20 -29.84
N ARG A 337 1.55 38.08 -28.56
CA ARG A 337 1.85 39.25 -27.73
C ARG A 337 3.02 40.06 -28.29
N GLN A 338 4.07 39.40 -28.76
CA GLN A 338 5.21 40.07 -29.39
C GLN A 338 4.80 40.79 -30.68
N GLN A 339 4.00 40.15 -31.54
CA GLN A 339 3.47 40.78 -32.75
C GLN A 339 2.62 42.01 -32.44
N VAL A 340 1.81 41.96 -31.37
CA VAL A 340 1.03 43.13 -30.92
C VAL A 340 1.96 44.27 -30.50
N VAL A 341 3.01 44.01 -29.71
CA VAL A 341 4.00 45.02 -29.30
C VAL A 341 4.75 45.60 -30.51
N GLU A 342 5.16 44.75 -31.45
CA GLU A 342 5.82 45.19 -32.69
C GLU A 342 4.88 46.07 -33.52
N TYR A 343 3.60 45.69 -33.66
CA TYR A 343 2.60 46.47 -34.37
C TYR A 343 2.33 47.82 -33.70
N GLU A 344 2.18 47.85 -32.37
CA GLU A 344 2.05 49.09 -31.60
C GLU A 344 3.27 49.99 -31.82
N SER A 345 4.49 49.44 -31.78
CA SER A 345 5.70 50.20 -32.06
C SER A 345 5.71 50.76 -33.49
N ALA A 346 5.30 49.96 -34.48
CA ALA A 346 5.23 50.38 -35.87
C ALA A 346 4.17 51.49 -36.08
N VAL A 347 3.05 51.42 -35.37
CA VAL A 347 2.03 52.48 -35.34
C VAL A 347 2.61 53.75 -34.74
N THR A 348 3.33 53.69 -33.62
CA THR A 348 3.96 54.89 -33.03
C THR A 348 4.99 55.53 -33.96
N VAL A 349 5.80 54.73 -34.65
CA VAL A 349 6.75 55.21 -35.67
C VAL A 349 6.01 55.86 -36.84
N ARG A 350 4.95 55.22 -37.34
CA ARG A 350 4.11 55.78 -38.41
C ARG A 350 3.51 57.12 -38.00
N ASP A 351 2.99 57.23 -36.79
CA ASP A 351 2.37 58.45 -36.29
C ASP A 351 3.40 59.56 -36.06
N ALA A 352 4.62 59.23 -35.62
CA ALA A 352 5.74 60.16 -35.54
C ALA A 352 6.14 60.68 -36.93
N VAL A 353 6.29 59.79 -37.92
CA VAL A 353 6.57 60.17 -39.31
C VAL A 353 5.44 61.04 -39.88
N PHE A 354 4.18 60.73 -39.58
CA PHE A 354 3.04 61.53 -40.03
C PHE A 354 3.02 62.94 -39.40
N SER A 355 3.38 63.04 -38.13
CA SER A 355 3.57 64.31 -37.43
C SER A 355 4.70 65.14 -38.05
N GLU A 356 5.85 64.53 -38.35
CA GLU A 356 6.95 65.20 -39.05
C GLU A 356 6.56 65.64 -40.46
N LEU A 357 5.88 64.79 -41.22
CA LEU A 357 5.38 65.11 -42.55
C LEU A 357 4.39 66.28 -42.50
N SER A 358 3.53 66.33 -41.48
CA SER A 358 2.61 67.45 -41.26
C SER A 358 3.36 68.75 -40.94
N LYS A 359 4.44 68.69 -40.14
CA LYS A 359 5.32 69.85 -39.89
C LYS A 359 5.98 70.34 -41.17
N VAL A 360 6.60 69.46 -41.94
CA VAL A 360 7.24 69.78 -43.22
C VAL A 360 6.22 70.37 -44.21
N GLN A 361 5.00 69.82 -44.28
CA GLN A 361 3.94 70.35 -45.12
C GLN A 361 3.51 71.76 -44.71
N ASN A 362 3.45 72.04 -43.40
CA ASN A 362 3.15 73.37 -42.88
C ASN A 362 4.29 74.36 -43.19
N GLU A 363 5.55 73.97 -43.01
CA GLU A 363 6.71 74.77 -43.39
C GLU A 363 6.74 75.08 -44.88
N LEU A 364 6.39 74.09 -45.72
CA LEU A 364 6.28 74.26 -47.16
C LEU A 364 5.15 75.25 -47.52
N ARG A 365 3.98 75.16 -46.87
CA ARG A 365 2.89 76.13 -47.04
C ARG A 365 3.33 77.53 -46.63
N GLU A 366 4.00 77.67 -45.49
CA GLU A 366 4.52 78.95 -45.01
C GLU A 366 5.54 79.54 -46.00
N LYS A 367 6.50 78.73 -46.47
CA LYS A 367 7.44 79.14 -47.51
C LYS A 367 6.73 79.56 -48.79
N ASN A 368 5.73 78.81 -49.26
CA ASN A 368 4.95 79.18 -50.44
C ASN A 368 4.23 80.52 -50.25
N THR A 369 3.59 80.74 -49.09
CA THR A 369 2.94 82.04 -48.80
C THR A 369 3.96 83.19 -48.75
N LYS A 370 5.15 82.97 -48.19
CA LYS A 370 6.26 83.94 -48.18
C LYS A 370 6.76 84.23 -49.60
N THR A 371 6.89 83.21 -50.45
CA THR A 371 7.29 83.37 -51.85
C THR A 371 6.25 84.17 -52.62
N VAL A 372 4.95 83.83 -52.49
CA VAL A 372 3.85 84.58 -53.11
C VAL A 372 3.82 86.04 -52.62
N TYR A 373 4.06 86.28 -51.32
CA TYR A 373 4.16 87.63 -50.79
C TYR A 373 5.33 88.40 -51.40
N LYS A 374 6.52 87.79 -51.46
CA LYS A 374 7.72 88.38 -52.08
C LYS A 374 7.49 88.68 -53.56
N GLU A 375 6.84 87.79 -54.29
CA GLU A 375 6.52 87.98 -55.71
C GLU A 375 5.55 89.14 -55.93
N LYS A 376 4.51 89.27 -55.09
CA LYS A 376 3.62 90.45 -55.08
C LYS A 376 4.36 91.74 -54.73
N GLU A 377 5.28 91.72 -53.77
CA GLU A 377 6.13 92.88 -53.47
C GLU A 377 7.02 93.25 -54.66
N LEU A 378 7.59 92.25 -55.33
CA LEU A 378 8.46 92.44 -56.49
C LEU A 378 7.67 93.05 -57.65
N GLN A 379 6.46 92.54 -57.94
CA GLN A 379 5.53 93.13 -58.91
C GLN A 379 5.16 94.58 -58.55
N LYS A 380 4.89 94.89 -57.28
CA LYS A 380 4.63 96.27 -56.84
C LYS A 380 5.83 97.18 -57.12
N LYS A 381 7.04 96.73 -56.78
CA LYS A 381 8.27 97.48 -57.05
C LYS A 381 8.50 97.66 -58.55
N GLU A 382 8.30 96.63 -59.35
CA GLU A 382 8.38 96.67 -60.80
C GLU A 382 7.38 97.67 -61.40
N THR A 383 6.13 97.66 -60.92
CA THR A 383 5.11 98.65 -61.33
C THR A 383 5.52 100.08 -60.94
N LEU A 384 6.16 100.25 -59.78
CA LEU A 384 6.64 101.54 -59.30
C LEU A 384 7.83 102.03 -60.13
N TYR A 385 8.75 101.12 -60.48
CA TYR A 385 9.83 101.39 -61.44
C TYR A 385 9.27 101.78 -62.81
N GLN A 386 8.29 101.04 -63.34
CA GLN A 386 7.65 101.35 -64.61
C GLN A 386 7.01 102.74 -64.61
N ARG A 387 6.23 103.07 -63.58
CA ARG A 387 5.66 104.42 -63.38
C ARG A 387 6.74 105.50 -63.31
N THR A 388 7.87 105.21 -62.67
CA THR A 388 8.98 106.16 -62.57
C THR A 388 9.64 106.38 -63.92
N VAL A 389 9.83 105.32 -64.71
CA VAL A 389 10.35 105.37 -66.08
C VAL A 389 9.39 106.15 -66.99
N ASP A 390 8.09 105.90 -66.88
CA ASP A 390 7.06 106.59 -67.65
C ASP A 390 7.00 108.07 -67.28
N ALA A 391 7.00 108.42 -66.00
CA ALA A 391 7.09 109.82 -65.56
C ALA A 391 8.38 110.50 -66.04
N ARG A 392 9.52 109.79 -66.04
CA ARG A 392 10.79 110.31 -66.58
C ARG A 392 10.69 110.58 -68.07
N ARG A 393 10.01 109.71 -68.83
CA ARG A 393 9.74 109.85 -70.26
C ARG A 393 8.83 111.04 -70.52
N ASP A 394 7.73 111.17 -69.77
CA ASP A 394 6.79 112.30 -69.88
C ASP A 394 7.47 113.64 -69.58
N ILE A 395 8.34 113.68 -68.56
CA ILE A 395 9.16 114.87 -68.26
C ILE A 395 10.10 115.19 -69.43
N LEU A 396 10.75 114.17 -70.00
CA LEU A 396 11.66 114.33 -71.14
C LEU A 396 10.92 114.82 -72.40
N GLU A 397 9.74 114.26 -72.69
CA GLU A 397 8.88 114.71 -73.77
C GLU A 397 8.37 116.14 -73.53
N SER A 398 7.93 116.46 -72.31
CA SER A 398 7.52 117.82 -71.92
C SER A 398 8.67 118.82 -72.10
N TYR A 399 9.89 118.43 -71.70
CA TYR A 399 11.08 119.24 -71.88
C TYR A 399 11.42 119.42 -73.36
N GLN A 400 11.31 118.38 -74.18
CA GLN A 400 11.49 118.48 -75.63
C GLN A 400 10.43 119.38 -76.28
N ARG A 401 9.16 119.29 -75.87
CA ARG A 401 8.08 120.17 -76.35
C ARG A 401 8.31 121.63 -75.94
N GLN A 402 8.78 121.88 -74.72
CA GLN A 402 9.19 123.23 -74.31
C GLN A 402 10.38 123.73 -75.14
N LYS A 403 11.37 122.87 -75.39
CA LYS A 403 12.53 123.22 -76.22
C LYS A 403 12.13 123.55 -77.66
N THR A 404 11.19 122.82 -78.26
CA THR A 404 10.65 123.16 -79.60
C THR A 404 9.82 124.43 -79.57
N ALA A 405 8.98 124.64 -78.54
CA ALA A 405 8.23 125.87 -78.40
C ALA A 405 9.14 127.10 -78.24
N ILE A 406 10.24 126.98 -77.50
CA ILE A 406 11.25 128.06 -77.37
C ILE A 406 11.88 128.35 -78.73
N LYS A 407 12.27 127.32 -79.49
CA LYS A 407 12.78 127.49 -80.86
C LYS A 407 11.78 128.20 -81.79
N GLU A 408 10.50 127.85 -81.71
CA GLU A 408 9.45 128.51 -82.51
C GLU A 408 9.21 129.97 -82.09
N VAL A 409 9.51 130.33 -80.85
CA VAL A 409 9.50 131.73 -80.39
C VAL A 409 10.75 132.46 -80.86
N GLU A 410 11.93 131.82 -80.83
CA GLU A 410 13.18 132.36 -81.36
C GLU A 410 13.07 132.65 -82.87
N GLU A 411 12.56 131.69 -83.66
CA GLU A 411 12.32 131.89 -85.10
C GLU A 411 11.31 133.02 -85.38
N ARG A 412 10.25 133.14 -84.56
CA ARG A 412 9.31 134.28 -84.66
C ARG A 412 9.96 135.62 -84.33
N HIS A 413 10.89 135.65 -83.38
CA HIS A 413 11.63 136.84 -83.01
C HIS A 413 12.66 137.23 -84.08
N GLU A 414 13.22 136.26 -84.78
CA GLU A 414 14.13 136.46 -85.91
C GLU A 414 13.40 137.06 -87.11
N ILE A 415 12.20 136.54 -87.44
CA ILE A 415 11.32 137.10 -88.49
C ILE A 415 10.85 138.52 -88.11
N GLN A 416 10.53 138.79 -86.84
CA GLN A 416 10.18 140.14 -86.39
C GLN A 416 11.35 141.12 -86.50
N ASN A 417 12.58 140.68 -86.24
CA ASN A 417 13.77 141.51 -86.41
C ASN A 417 14.05 141.83 -87.89
N GLU A 418 13.85 140.87 -88.80
CA GLU A 418 13.98 141.12 -90.25
C GLU A 418 12.93 142.14 -90.72
N VAL A 419 11.67 142.00 -90.29
CA VAL A 419 10.60 142.97 -90.61
C VAL A 419 10.89 144.37 -90.04
N TRP A 420 11.52 144.45 -88.86
CA TRP A 420 11.89 145.73 -88.26
C TRP A 420 13.04 146.42 -89.02
N LEU A 421 14.01 145.65 -89.52
CA LEU A 421 15.10 146.16 -90.36
C LEU A 421 14.60 146.69 -91.71
N ASP A 422 13.62 146.02 -92.33
CA ASP A 422 12.98 146.50 -93.57
C ASP A 422 12.20 147.81 -93.34
N LEU A 423 11.48 147.93 -92.22
CA LEU A 423 10.78 149.16 -91.83
C LEU A 423 11.73 150.32 -91.50
N GLN A 424 12.92 150.03 -90.98
CA GLN A 424 13.95 151.03 -90.71
C GLN A 424 14.59 151.55 -92.01
N ALA A 425 14.81 150.67 -93.00
CA ALA A 425 15.30 151.06 -94.33
C ALA A 425 14.28 151.92 -95.11
N GLU A 426 12.98 151.64 -94.98
CA GLU A 426 11.91 152.50 -95.54
C GLU A 426 11.82 153.88 -94.86
N ALA A 427 12.13 153.97 -93.56
CA ALA A 427 12.17 155.23 -92.83
C ALA A 427 13.35 156.11 -93.26
N GLU A 428 14.53 155.53 -93.48
CA GLU A 428 15.71 156.26 -93.97
C GLU A 428 15.51 156.83 -95.39
N GLN A 429 14.85 156.09 -96.29
CA GLN A 429 14.49 156.61 -97.63
C GLN A 429 13.51 157.80 -97.58
N ARG A 430 12.61 157.83 -96.59
CA ARG A 430 11.68 158.96 -96.40
C ARG A 430 12.35 160.18 -95.78
N ASP A 431 13.36 159.98 -94.93
CA ASP A 431 14.13 161.07 -94.33
C ASP A 431 15.07 161.75 -95.35
N ASP A 432 15.63 160.98 -96.30
CA ASP A 432 16.43 161.55 -97.39
C ASP A 432 15.56 162.36 -98.38
N TYR A 433 14.33 161.92 -98.65
CA TYR A 433 13.35 162.69 -99.44
C TYR A 433 12.96 164.02 -98.77
N ILE A 434 12.88 164.05 -97.43
CA ILE A 434 12.59 165.28 -96.66
C ILE A 434 13.79 166.23 -96.63
N LYS A 435 15.03 165.72 -96.64
CA LYS A 435 16.24 166.57 -96.75
C LYS A 435 16.33 167.26 -98.10
N ASP A 436 16.02 166.57 -99.20
CA ASP A 436 16.02 167.15 -100.54
C ASP A 436 14.95 168.25 -100.72
N LEU A 437 13.77 168.06 -100.11
CA LEU A 437 12.71 169.08 -100.09
C LEU A 437 13.05 170.30 -99.20
N ARG A 438 13.85 170.12 -98.15
CA ARG A 438 14.35 171.24 -97.31
C ARG A 438 15.46 172.04 -97.98
N TRP A 439 16.29 171.43 -98.82
CA TRP A 439 17.32 172.14 -99.58
C TRP A 439 16.71 172.98 -100.73
N ALA A 440 15.67 172.46 -101.39
CA ALA A 440 14.94 173.19 -102.44
C ALA A 440 14.22 174.46 -101.93
N ASN A 441 13.84 174.49 -100.64
CA ASN A 441 13.13 175.64 -100.04
C ASN A 441 14.07 176.69 -99.42
N LEU A 442 15.34 176.34 -99.14
CA LEU A 442 16.30 177.26 -98.50
C LEU A 442 17.10 178.11 -99.50
N VAL A 443 17.23 177.70 -100.76
CA VAL A 443 17.91 178.51 -101.80
C VAL A 443 16.96 179.51 -102.48
N ALA A 444 15.63 179.30 -102.38
CA ALA A 444 14.62 180.26 -102.85
C ALA A 444 14.55 181.57 -102.00
N CYS A 445 15.27 181.67 -100.88
CA CYS A 445 15.23 182.83 -99.97
C CYS A 445 16.51 183.69 -99.92
N TYR A 446 17.55 183.45 -100.75
CA TYR A 446 18.81 184.21 -100.64
C TYR A 446 19.23 185.10 -101.83
N TRP A 447 18.48 185.18 -102.94
CA TRP A 447 18.78 186.14 -104.02
C TRP A 447 17.53 186.83 -104.61
N SER A 448 16.71 187.38 -103.71
CA SER A 448 15.96 188.63 -103.91
C SER A 448 16.63 189.72 -103.07
N ASN A 449 17.84 190.09 -103.47
CA ASN A 449 18.26 191.47 -103.75
C ASN A 449 19.38 191.44 -104.78
#